data_AF-A0A526QQ05-F1
#
_entry.id   AF-A0A526QQ05-F1
#
_cell.length_a   1.000
_cell.length_b   1.000
_cell.length_c   1.000
_cell.angle_alpha   90.00
_cell.angle_beta   90.00
_cell.angle_gamma   90.00
#
_symmetry.space_group_name_H-M   'P 1'
#
loop_
_entity.id
_entity.type
_entity.pdbx_description
1 polymer ?
#
loop_
_entity_poly.entity_id
_entity_poly.type
_entity_poly.pdbx_seq_one_letter_code
_entity_poly.pdbx_strand_id
1 'polypeptide(L)'
;RVEGRDLHADLSVAMADAVLGAKVAVETPTGRLAVNVPAWSSSDKVLRLKGRGLPEKTGGHGDLYVHVRLMLPEGGDSELEALMRRQNG
;
A
#
# COMPACT_ATOMS: atom_id res chain seq x y z
N ARG A 1 4.45 10.93 -5.56
CA ARG A 1 5.23 11.47 -6.70
C ARG A 1 4.34 11.54 -7.95
N VAL A 2 4.68 12.37 -8.93
CA VAL A 2 3.94 12.51 -10.20
C VAL A 2 4.83 12.01 -11.33
N GLU A 3 4.30 11.16 -12.21
CA GLU A 3 4.98 10.66 -13.41
C GLU A 3 4.05 10.84 -14.62
N GLY A 4 4.32 11.85 -15.45
CA GLY A 4 3.39 12.23 -16.52
C GLY A 4 2.04 12.69 -15.95
N ARG A 5 0.98 11.91 -16.20
CA ARG A 5 -0.37 12.11 -15.60
C ARG A 5 -0.69 11.09 -14.51
N ASP A 6 0.20 10.15 -14.28
CA ASP A 6 0.06 9.14 -13.25
C ASP A 6 0.61 9.67 -11.91
N LEU A 7 -0.02 9.21 -10.85
CA LEU A 7 0.36 9.49 -9.48
C LEU A 7 0.92 8.24 -8.83
N HIS A 8 1.92 8.39 -7.97
CA HIS A 8 2.36 7.29 -7.11
C HIS A 8 2.32 7.74 -5.66
N ALA A 9 1.82 6.88 -4.80
CA ALA A 9 1.77 7.09 -3.35
C ALA A 9 2.24 5.83 -2.63
N ASP A 10 2.84 5.99 -1.46
CA ASP A 10 3.12 4.87 -0.57
C ASP A 10 1.88 4.60 0.31
N LEU A 11 1.59 3.33 0.56
CA LEU A 11 0.56 2.85 1.48
C LEU A 11 1.24 2.05 2.57
N SER A 12 1.32 2.65 3.76
CA SER A 12 1.72 1.94 4.97
C SER A 12 0.69 0.85 5.29
N VAL A 13 1.15 -0.39 5.36
CA VAL A 13 0.33 -1.56 5.69
C VAL A 13 0.96 -2.25 6.89
N ALA A 14 0.16 -2.50 7.93
CA ALA A 14 0.64 -3.26 9.08
C ALA A 14 0.99 -4.69 8.67
N MET A 15 2.01 -5.28 9.32
CA MET A 15 2.41 -6.67 9.02
C MET A 15 1.22 -7.66 9.08
N ALA A 16 0.33 -7.52 10.07
CA ALA A 16 -0.85 -8.38 10.19
C ALA A 16 -1.80 -8.24 8.99
N ASP A 17 -2.08 -7.01 8.56
CA ASP A 17 -2.93 -6.71 7.40
C ASP A 17 -2.34 -7.25 6.09
N ALA A 18 -1.02 -7.23 5.98
CA ALA A 18 -0.35 -7.78 4.81
C ALA A 18 -0.42 -9.30 4.75
N VAL A 19 -0.34 -9.98 5.90
CA VAL A 19 -0.48 -11.44 5.99
C VAL A 19 -1.94 -11.86 5.77
N LEU A 20 -2.88 -11.20 6.42
CA LEU A 20 -4.30 -11.59 6.48
C LEU A 20 -5.17 -10.98 5.37
N GLY A 21 -4.70 -9.90 4.75
CA GLY A 21 -5.48 -9.06 3.85
C GLY A 21 -6.33 -8.04 4.61
N ALA A 22 -6.50 -6.87 4.02
CA ALA A 22 -7.21 -5.76 4.66
C ALA A 22 -7.81 -4.77 3.66
N LYS A 23 -8.67 -3.89 4.16
CA LYS A 23 -9.08 -2.65 3.47
C LYS A 23 -8.36 -1.48 4.12
N VAL A 24 -7.43 -0.87 3.41
CA VAL A 24 -6.62 0.24 3.93
C VAL A 24 -6.95 1.50 3.15
N ALA A 25 -7.06 2.63 3.84
CA ALA A 25 -7.32 3.91 3.20
C ALA A 25 -6.03 4.52 2.64
N VAL A 26 -6.09 5.02 1.41
CA VAL A 26 -5.05 5.85 0.79
C VAL A 26 -5.57 7.27 0.63
N GLU A 27 -4.75 8.25 1.03
CA GLU A 27 -5.01 9.66 0.76
C GLU A 27 -4.62 9.99 -0.68
N THR A 28 -5.51 10.64 -1.41
CA THR A 28 -5.26 11.10 -2.78
C THR A 28 -5.58 12.59 -2.89
N PRO A 29 -5.07 13.31 -3.91
CA PRO A 29 -5.44 14.70 -4.14
C PRO A 29 -6.95 14.94 -4.33
N THR A 30 -7.71 13.89 -4.66
CA THR A 30 -9.17 13.95 -4.87
C THR A 30 -9.97 13.47 -3.66
N GLY A 31 -9.30 13.11 -2.57
CA GLY A 31 -9.91 12.59 -1.35
C GLY A 31 -9.40 11.19 -0.98
N ARG A 32 -9.98 10.64 0.09
CA ARG A 32 -9.63 9.33 0.65
C ARG A 32 -10.31 8.21 -0.12
N LEU A 33 -9.57 7.16 -0.44
CA LEU A 33 -10.10 5.95 -1.10
C LEU A 33 -9.71 4.70 -0.30
N ALA A 34 -10.64 3.75 -0.17
CA ALA A 34 -10.33 2.42 0.36
C ALA A 34 -9.72 1.52 -0.71
N VAL A 35 -8.59 0.89 -0.38
CA VAL A 35 -7.86 -0.05 -1.24
C VAL A 35 -7.89 -1.43 -0.61
N ASN A 36 -8.25 -2.44 -1.39
CA ASN A 36 -8.13 -3.83 -0.95
C ASN A 36 -6.67 -4.26 -1.07
N VAL A 37 -6.04 -4.55 0.06
CA VAL A 37 -4.73 -5.20 0.14
C VAL A 37 -4.96 -6.71 0.24
N PRO A 38 -4.54 -7.50 -0.76
CA PRO A 38 -4.67 -8.95 -0.70
C PRO A 38 -3.88 -9.55 0.47
N ALA A 39 -4.34 -10.70 0.98
CA ALA A 39 -3.54 -11.51 1.90
C ALA A 39 -2.21 -11.89 1.24
N TRP A 40 -1.19 -12.09 2.07
CA TRP A 40 0.19 -12.37 1.66
C TRP A 40 0.77 -11.31 0.70
N SER A 41 0.55 -10.03 0.99
CA SER A 41 1.15 -8.92 0.24
C SER A 41 2.53 -8.54 0.77
N SER A 42 3.46 -8.24 -0.15
CA SER A 42 4.83 -7.80 0.14
C SER A 42 5.06 -6.35 -0.30
N SER A 43 6.16 -5.73 0.16
CA SER A 43 6.48 -4.31 -0.14
C SER A 43 6.85 -4.02 -1.59
N ASP A 44 7.03 -5.04 -2.43
CA ASP A 44 7.21 -4.91 -3.89
C ASP A 44 5.87 -4.78 -4.63
N LYS A 45 4.75 -5.03 -3.95
CA LYS A 45 3.42 -4.96 -4.53
C LYS A 45 3.05 -3.52 -4.87
N VAL A 46 2.60 -3.32 -6.11
CA VAL A 46 1.98 -2.07 -6.56
C VAL A 46 0.53 -2.32 -6.96
N LEU A 47 -0.38 -1.53 -6.41
CA LEU A 47 -1.81 -1.58 -6.70
C LEU A 47 -2.17 -0.41 -7.63
N ARG A 48 -2.71 -0.73 -8.82
CA ARG A 48 -3.13 0.28 -9.79
C ARG A 48 -4.61 0.62 -9.60
N LEU A 49 -4.89 1.88 -9.34
CA LEU A 49 -6.23 2.45 -9.24
C LEU A 49 -6.52 3.25 -10.51
N LYS A 50 -7.28 2.63 -11.41
CA LYS A 50 -7.55 3.20 -12.73
C LYS A 50 -8.34 4.51 -12.64
N GLY A 51 -7.90 5.53 -13.37
CA GLY A 51 -8.56 6.83 -13.49
C GLY A 51 -8.50 7.69 -12.22
N ARG A 52 -7.56 7.40 -11.31
CA ARG A 52 -7.36 8.13 -10.04
C ARG A 52 -6.11 9.01 -10.04
N GLY A 53 -5.46 9.16 -11.19
CA GLY A 53 -4.38 10.09 -11.42
C GLY A 53 -4.85 11.50 -11.78
N LEU A 54 -3.95 12.28 -12.36
CA LEU A 54 -4.23 13.67 -12.74
C LEU A 54 -5.10 13.75 -14.01
N PRO A 55 -5.91 14.80 -14.17
CA PRO A 55 -6.77 14.96 -15.35
C PRO A 55 -5.96 15.11 -16.64
N GLU A 56 -6.47 14.61 -17.76
CA GLU A 56 -5.84 14.71 -19.08
C GLU A 56 -6.48 15.78 -19.97
N LYS A 57 -5.70 16.37 -20.89
CA LYS A 57 -6.19 17.41 -21.82
C LYS A 57 -7.25 16.88 -22.80
N THR A 58 -7.16 15.61 -23.15
CA THR A 58 -8.07 14.89 -24.06
C THR A 58 -9.32 14.38 -23.37
N GLY A 59 -9.50 14.68 -22.07
CA GLY A 59 -10.53 14.09 -21.22
C GLY A 59 -10.05 12.81 -20.54
N GLY A 60 -10.63 12.51 -19.37
CA GLY A 60 -10.20 11.40 -18.52
C GLY A 60 -9.10 11.77 -17.53
N HIS A 61 -8.53 10.75 -16.90
CA HIS A 61 -7.50 10.85 -15.87
C HIS A 61 -6.46 9.75 -16.10
N GLY A 62 -5.21 10.04 -15.73
CA GLY A 62 -4.20 9.01 -15.52
C GLY A 62 -4.55 8.11 -14.33
N ASP A 63 -3.60 7.31 -13.89
CA ASP A 63 -3.81 6.33 -12.83
C ASP A 63 -3.08 6.68 -11.53
N LEU A 64 -3.50 6.05 -10.43
CA LEU A 64 -2.77 6.08 -9.17
C LEU A 64 -2.15 4.71 -8.90
N TYR A 65 -0.83 4.67 -8.77
CA TYR A 65 -0.05 3.51 -8.37
C TYR A 65 0.28 3.59 -6.88
N VAL A 66 -0.30 2.68 -6.11
CA VAL A 66 -0.12 2.62 -4.66
C VAL A 66 0.92 1.56 -4.33
N HIS A 67 2.04 1.99 -3.76
CA HIS A 67 3.19 1.15 -3.40
C HIS A 67 3.00 0.66 -1.97
N VAL A 68 2.87 -0.65 -1.78
CA VAL A 68 2.71 -1.22 -0.44
C VAL A 68 4.02 -1.07 0.34
N ARG A 69 3.94 -0.58 1.57
CA ARG A 69 5.07 -0.49 2.50
C ARG A 69 4.71 -1.21 3.78
N LEU A 70 5.33 -2.37 4.02
CA LEU A 70 5.14 -3.11 5.26
C LEU A 70 5.74 -2.34 6.43
N MET A 71 4.92 -2.13 7.46
CA MET A 71 5.32 -1.49 8.70
C MET A 71 5.34 -2.53 9.82
N LEU A 72 6.47 -2.59 10.52
CA LEU A 72 6.58 -3.32 11.78
C LEU A 72 5.89 -2.55 12.90
N PRO A 73 5.41 -3.24 13.96
CA PRO A 73 4.85 -2.58 15.14
C PRO A 73 5.84 -1.58 15.75
N GLU A 74 5.35 -0.37 16.04
CA GLU A 74 6.13 0.62 16.78
C GLU A 74 6.39 0.12 18.21
N GLY A 75 7.61 0.34 18.72
CA GLY A 75 8.01 -0.14 20.04
C GLY A 75 8.45 -1.61 20.08
N GLY A 76 8.39 -2.32 18.95
CA GLY A 76 8.79 -3.73 18.86
C GLY A 76 7.69 -4.70 19.33
N ASP A 77 7.93 -5.99 19.11
CA ASP A 77 7.01 -7.07 19.48
C ASP A 77 7.83 -8.31 19.87
N SER A 78 7.92 -8.58 21.18
CA SER A 78 8.73 -9.68 21.71
C SER A 78 8.25 -11.06 21.27
N GLU A 79 6.95 -11.23 21.05
CA GLU A 79 6.39 -12.50 20.59
C GLU A 79 6.73 -12.73 19.11
N LEU A 80 6.62 -11.69 18.30
CA LEU A 80 7.04 -11.70 16.90
C LEU A 80 8.54 -11.97 16.76
N GLU A 81 9.39 -11.31 17.56
CA GLU A 81 10.82 -11.60 17.59
C GLU A 81 11.12 -13.06 17.94
N ALA A 82 10.46 -13.59 18.98
CA ALA A 82 10.63 -14.97 19.40
C ALA A 82 10.18 -15.95 18.31
N LEU A 83 9.09 -15.65 17.60
CA LEU A 83 8.63 -16.43 16.46
C LEU A 83 9.67 -16.45 15.33
N MET A 84 10.21 -15.30 14.95
CA MET A 84 11.22 -15.20 13.88
C MET A 84 12.51 -15.93 14.26
N ARG A 85 12.97 -15.84 15.52
CA ARG A 85 14.13 -16.61 16.01
C ARG A 85 13.91 -18.12 15.88
N ARG A 86 12.70 -18.62 16.18
CA ARG A 86 12.38 -20.05 16.04
C ARG A 86 12.29 -20.52 14.58
N GLN A 87 11.90 -19.65 13.65
CA GLN A 87 11.77 -19.99 12.23
C GLN A 87 13.08 -19.91 11.46
N ASN A 88 14.03 -19.10 11.94
CA ASN A 88 15.33 -18.88 11.29
C ASN A 88 16.46 -19.77 11.84
N GLY A 89 16.21 -20.56 12.87
CA GLY A 89 17.14 -21.55 13.44
C GLY A 89 16.77 -22.95 13.02
#